data_AF-A0AAP0ES28-F1
#
_entry.id   AF-A0AAP0ES28-F1
#
_cell.length_a   1.000
_cell.length_b   1.000
_cell.length_c   1.000
_cell.angle_alpha   90.00
_cell.angle_beta   90.00
_cell.angle_gamma   90.00
#
_symmetry.space_group_name_H-M   'P 1'
#
loop_
_entity.id
_entity.type
_entity.pdbx_description
1 polymer ?
#
loop_
_entity_poly.entity_id
_entity_poly.type
_entity_poly.pdbx_seq_one_letter_code
_entity_poly.pdbx_strand_id
1 'polypeptide(L)'
;MKFGGVVSGGSSPIALPKLLLCRNNNNINIIRCSSTSTSYDHVTFIKDVAATGPPQHLHCLLKILQTRGDSILSPGYRKGLIPLAIPLSESLSGSITALLRWPTAPPGMEMPVVEVRKHGVWLLAKNVDQYIHRILVEEDANNIDQLYEASSEAGKKLYRRGDFAESQIANLDVYLLKKVGLFPDLLEHKVMQHFEKGDHVSAMVTGEFYTKKEHFPGFGRPFVFNAKILVGRSLEAKDAARGALKSPWWTLGCKYQEVAEIAEWEDEQIEYIKEKVSEEGRQEDLQKGKEPAQVALDEAAFLLDLASVDGTWDEYEGRIAECYKAAGLDDISNFILYKD
;
A
#
# COMPACT_ATOMS: atom_id res chain seq x y z
N MET A 1 -79.74 6.80 29.57
CA MET A 1 -80.04 5.46 29.01
C MET A 1 -79.85 5.50 27.50
N LYS A 2 -79.51 4.36 26.87
CA LYS A 2 -79.49 4.04 25.42
C LYS A 2 -79.43 5.20 24.40
N PHE A 3 -78.28 5.33 23.73
CA PHE A 3 -78.15 5.93 22.40
C PHE A 3 -78.21 4.84 21.30
N GLY A 4 -78.48 5.23 20.05
CA GLY A 4 -78.05 4.50 18.84
C GLY A 4 -79.10 3.64 18.11
N GLY A 5 -79.52 4.10 16.93
CA GLY A 5 -80.12 3.31 15.85
C GLY A 5 -79.05 2.64 14.95
N VAL A 6 -79.31 1.64 14.09
CA VAL A 6 -80.29 1.57 12.96
C VAL A 6 -79.86 2.49 11.79
N VAL A 7 -79.81 2.12 10.50
CA VAL A 7 -79.93 0.88 9.66
C VAL A 7 -79.42 1.31 8.24
N SER A 8 -78.88 0.52 7.30
CA SER A 8 -78.11 -0.75 7.23
C SER A 8 -77.60 -0.92 5.77
N GLY A 9 -76.65 -1.82 5.48
CA GLY A 9 -76.26 -2.14 4.10
C GLY A 9 -75.38 -3.39 3.98
N GLY A 10 -75.81 -4.40 3.24
CA GLY A 10 -75.10 -5.67 3.06
C GLY A 10 -74.96 -6.07 1.60
N SER A 11 -73.90 -6.81 1.27
CA SER A 11 -73.72 -7.50 0.00
C SER A 11 -72.80 -8.70 0.22
N SER A 12 -73.18 -9.87 -0.29
CA SER A 12 -72.47 -11.15 -0.22
C SER A 12 -72.43 -11.76 -1.62
N PRO A 13 -71.68 -12.86 -1.87
CA PRO A 13 -70.48 -13.40 -1.21
C PRO A 13 -69.31 -13.42 -2.24
N ILE A 14 -68.25 -14.21 -2.01
CA ILE A 14 -67.61 -15.10 -3.03
C ILE A 14 -66.57 -16.01 -2.35
N ALA A 15 -66.30 -17.18 -2.97
CA ALA A 15 -65.51 -18.26 -2.38
C ALA A 15 -63.98 -18.08 -2.50
N LEU A 16 -63.25 -18.73 -1.58
CA LEU A 16 -61.79 -18.93 -1.63
C LEU A 16 -61.40 -19.97 -2.70
N PRO A 17 -60.56 -19.64 -3.68
CA PRO A 17 -59.85 -20.62 -4.51
C PRO A 17 -58.52 -21.02 -3.87
N LYS A 18 -58.17 -22.32 -3.93
CA LYS A 18 -56.83 -22.80 -3.55
C LYS A 18 -55.83 -22.44 -4.65
N LEU A 19 -54.65 -21.91 -4.29
CA LEU A 19 -53.50 -21.82 -5.21
C LEU A 19 -52.33 -22.67 -4.71
N LEU A 20 -52.24 -23.84 -5.34
CA LEU A 20 -51.09 -24.69 -5.69
C LEU A 20 -49.72 -24.44 -5.02
N LEU A 21 -49.08 -25.53 -4.59
CA LEU A 21 -47.66 -25.55 -4.23
C LEU A 21 -46.77 -25.34 -5.47
N CYS A 22 -46.09 -24.21 -5.54
CA CYS A 22 -44.92 -24.04 -6.42
C CYS A 22 -43.64 -24.46 -5.67
N ARG A 23 -43.17 -25.68 -5.94
CA ARG A 23 -41.97 -26.28 -5.35
C ARG A 23 -40.70 -25.75 -6.04
N ASN A 24 -40.23 -24.57 -5.63
CA ASN A 24 -39.07 -23.94 -6.26
C ASN A 24 -37.75 -24.60 -5.81
N ASN A 25 -37.09 -25.33 -6.71
CA ASN A 25 -35.75 -25.86 -6.49
C ASN A 25 -34.71 -24.73 -6.58
N ASN A 26 -34.48 -24.04 -5.47
CA ASN A 26 -33.32 -23.16 -5.36
C ASN A 26 -32.04 -24.00 -5.19
N ASN A 27 -31.47 -24.45 -6.31
CA ASN A 27 -30.12 -25.01 -6.34
C ASN A 27 -29.14 -23.93 -5.87
N ILE A 28 -28.68 -24.05 -4.62
CA ILE A 28 -27.56 -23.25 -4.12
C ILE A 28 -26.31 -23.78 -4.82
N ASN A 29 -25.92 -23.13 -5.91
CA ASN A 29 -24.64 -23.35 -6.56
C ASN A 29 -23.54 -22.89 -5.60
N ILE A 30 -23.02 -23.82 -4.80
CA ILE A 30 -21.81 -23.60 -4.01
C ILE A 30 -20.67 -23.46 -5.01
N ILE A 31 -20.31 -22.21 -5.31
CA ILE A 31 -19.13 -21.89 -6.12
C ILE A 31 -17.91 -22.33 -5.32
N ARG A 32 -17.31 -23.46 -5.72
CA ARG A 32 -15.97 -23.85 -5.27
C ARG A 32 -14.98 -22.88 -5.90
N CYS A 33 -14.58 -21.85 -5.16
CA CYS A 33 -13.57 -20.90 -5.60
C CYS A 33 -12.23 -21.62 -5.84
N SER A 34 -11.69 -21.49 -7.06
CA SER A 34 -10.43 -22.10 -7.48
C SER A 34 -9.22 -21.33 -6.95
N SER A 35 -8.97 -21.41 -5.64
CA SER A 35 -7.88 -20.70 -4.93
C SER A 35 -6.47 -21.03 -5.43
N THR A 36 -6.31 -22.10 -6.23
CA THR A 36 -5.06 -22.48 -6.89
C THR A 36 -4.76 -21.67 -8.15
N SER A 37 -5.73 -20.98 -8.77
CA SER A 37 -5.47 -20.19 -9.99
C SER A 37 -4.79 -18.87 -9.64
N THR A 38 -5.46 -18.02 -8.87
CA THR A 38 -5.02 -16.63 -8.64
C THR A 38 -3.62 -16.50 -8.06
N SER A 39 -3.18 -17.46 -7.23
CA SER A 39 -1.82 -17.50 -6.70
C SER A 39 -0.77 -17.93 -7.74
N TYR A 40 -1.11 -18.80 -8.67
CA TYR A 40 -0.26 -19.18 -9.80
C TYR A 40 -0.09 -18.02 -10.78
N ASP A 41 -1.18 -17.29 -11.05
CA ASP A 41 -1.21 -16.13 -11.94
C ASP A 41 -0.24 -15.03 -11.47
N HIS A 42 -0.27 -14.68 -10.18
CA HIS A 42 0.68 -13.73 -9.57
C HIS A 42 2.15 -14.20 -9.64
N VAL A 43 2.43 -15.46 -9.29
CA VAL A 43 3.81 -15.99 -9.29
C VAL A 43 4.38 -16.02 -10.71
N THR A 44 3.55 -16.37 -11.70
CA THR A 44 3.92 -16.37 -13.12
C THR A 44 4.17 -14.95 -13.61
N PHE A 45 3.25 -14.02 -13.35
CA PHE A 45 3.40 -12.61 -13.71
C PHE A 45 4.68 -11.99 -13.12
N ILE A 46 4.98 -12.22 -11.84
CA ILE A 46 6.18 -11.63 -11.20
C ILE A 46 7.47 -12.16 -11.82
N LYS A 47 7.49 -13.45 -12.18
CA LYS A 47 8.65 -14.10 -12.79
C LYS A 47 8.84 -13.72 -14.26
N ASP A 48 7.76 -13.70 -15.04
CA ASP A 48 7.81 -13.66 -16.51
C ASP A 48 7.47 -12.29 -17.11
N VAL A 49 6.73 -11.43 -16.39
CA VAL A 49 6.45 -10.03 -16.78
C VAL A 49 7.28 -9.07 -15.93
N ALA A 50 7.25 -9.22 -14.61
CA ALA A 50 8.04 -8.39 -13.69
C ALA A 50 9.50 -8.87 -13.51
N ALA A 51 9.94 -9.86 -14.30
CA ALA A 51 11.32 -10.34 -14.47
C ALA A 51 12.13 -10.52 -13.18
N THR A 52 11.50 -10.89 -12.07
CA THR A 52 12.12 -10.91 -10.73
C THR A 52 11.72 -12.13 -9.90
N GLY A 53 12.38 -12.32 -8.76
CA GLY A 53 12.13 -13.45 -7.86
C GLY A 53 10.79 -13.30 -7.12
N PRO A 54 9.78 -14.18 -7.32
CA PRO A 54 8.53 -14.10 -6.58
C PRO A 54 8.73 -14.43 -5.08
N PRO A 55 8.11 -13.68 -4.14
CA PRO A 55 8.28 -13.92 -2.71
C PRO A 55 7.79 -15.31 -2.26
N GLN A 56 8.56 -15.98 -1.40
CA GLN A 56 8.37 -17.40 -1.06
C GLN A 56 6.93 -17.74 -0.64
N HIS A 57 6.32 -16.93 0.22
CA HIS A 57 4.99 -17.18 0.79
C HIS A 57 3.88 -16.29 0.20
N LEU A 58 4.07 -15.72 -1.01
CA LEU A 58 3.06 -14.88 -1.67
C LEU A 58 1.69 -15.55 -1.78
N HIS A 59 1.67 -16.85 -2.08
CA HIS A 59 0.44 -17.65 -2.14
C HIS A 59 -0.29 -17.74 -0.78
N CYS A 60 0.45 -17.75 0.33
CA CYS A 60 -0.11 -17.68 1.68
C CYS A 60 -0.67 -16.27 1.96
N LEU A 61 0.03 -15.20 1.57
CA LEU A 61 -0.47 -13.84 1.72
C LEU A 61 -1.78 -13.62 0.93
N LEU A 62 -1.85 -14.06 -0.33
CA LEU A 62 -3.09 -13.99 -1.12
C LEU A 62 -4.25 -14.75 -0.45
N LYS A 63 -3.99 -15.95 0.10
CA LYS A 63 -5.00 -16.72 0.85
C LYS A 63 -5.42 -16.02 2.15
N ILE A 64 -4.51 -15.36 2.86
CA ILE A 64 -4.80 -14.55 4.05
C ILE A 64 -5.69 -13.35 3.69
N LEU A 65 -5.31 -12.56 2.67
CA LEU A 65 -6.07 -11.39 2.21
C LEU A 65 -7.49 -11.78 1.78
N GLN A 66 -7.62 -12.87 1.01
CA GLN A 66 -8.93 -13.41 0.63
C GLN A 66 -9.76 -13.88 1.85
N THR A 67 -9.12 -14.46 2.88
CA THR A 67 -9.81 -14.91 4.10
C THR A 67 -10.21 -13.73 5.00
N ARG A 68 -9.47 -12.61 4.96
CA ARG A 68 -9.82 -11.32 5.59
C ARG A 68 -11.06 -10.68 4.95
N GLY A 69 -11.45 -11.11 3.76
CA GLY A 69 -12.58 -10.57 3.00
C GLY A 69 -12.20 -9.58 1.91
N ASP A 70 -10.90 -9.43 1.60
CA ASP A 70 -10.46 -8.65 0.45
C ASP A 70 -10.81 -9.35 -0.88
N SER A 71 -11.08 -8.56 -1.92
CA SER A 71 -11.14 -9.04 -3.30
C SER A 71 -9.73 -9.21 -3.87
N ILE A 72 -9.41 -10.35 -4.46
CA ILE A 72 -8.10 -10.56 -5.12
C ILE A 72 -8.13 -9.96 -6.52
N LEU A 73 -7.11 -9.17 -6.86
CA LEU A 73 -6.98 -8.47 -8.15
C LEU A 73 -6.17 -9.30 -9.16
N SER A 74 -6.25 -8.95 -10.46
CA SER A 74 -5.22 -9.40 -11.42
C SER A 74 -3.93 -8.61 -11.17
N PRO A 75 -2.74 -9.24 -11.20
CA PRO A 75 -1.47 -8.52 -11.10
C PRO A 75 -1.24 -7.53 -12.27
N GLY A 76 -1.96 -7.70 -13.40
CA GLY A 76 -1.97 -6.78 -14.53
C GLY A 76 -2.95 -5.61 -14.40
N TYR A 77 -3.86 -5.62 -13.41
CA TYR A 77 -4.88 -4.57 -13.18
C TYR A 77 -4.28 -3.29 -12.56
N ARG A 78 -3.42 -2.60 -13.33
CA ARG A 78 -2.56 -1.51 -12.86
C ARG A 78 -2.97 -0.11 -13.34
N LYS A 79 -4.06 0.00 -14.10
CA LYS A 79 -4.54 1.28 -14.64
C LYS A 79 -4.86 2.25 -13.50
N GLY A 80 -4.34 3.47 -13.57
CA GLY A 80 -4.50 4.50 -12.53
C GLY A 80 -3.72 4.23 -11.24
N LEU A 81 -2.90 3.17 -11.19
CA LEU A 81 -1.96 2.92 -10.10
C LEU A 81 -0.56 3.44 -10.48
N ILE A 82 0.32 3.60 -9.50
CA ILE A 82 1.75 3.84 -9.78
C ILE A 82 2.31 2.68 -10.64
N PRO A 83 3.04 2.95 -11.74
CA PRO A 83 3.46 1.90 -12.69
C PRO A 83 4.36 0.79 -12.10
N LEU A 84 4.92 1.04 -10.91
CA LEU A 84 5.79 0.13 -10.16
C LEU A 84 5.02 -0.86 -9.26
N ALA A 85 3.71 -0.72 -9.10
CA ALA A 85 2.88 -1.58 -8.26
C ALA A 85 2.44 -2.87 -8.97
N ILE A 86 2.43 -3.98 -8.24
CA ILE A 86 1.81 -5.25 -8.61
C ILE A 86 0.68 -5.49 -7.60
N PRO A 87 -0.59 -5.15 -7.92
CA PRO A 87 -1.70 -5.30 -7.00
C PRO A 87 -1.89 -6.77 -6.59
N LEU A 88 -2.32 -6.96 -5.33
CA LEU A 88 -2.65 -8.26 -4.75
C LEU A 88 -4.13 -8.34 -4.38
N SER A 89 -4.64 -7.29 -3.71
CA SER A 89 -6.01 -7.27 -3.22
C SER A 89 -6.57 -5.86 -3.08
N GLU A 90 -7.90 -5.75 -3.11
CA GLU A 90 -8.67 -4.57 -2.74
C GLU A 90 -9.50 -4.89 -1.49
N SER A 91 -9.33 -4.08 -0.45
CA SER A 91 -10.11 -4.18 0.79
C SER A 91 -11.52 -3.58 0.64
N LEU A 92 -12.40 -3.86 1.61
CA LEU A 92 -13.77 -3.32 1.62
C LEU A 92 -13.85 -1.77 1.70
N SER A 93 -12.73 -1.08 1.99
CA SER A 93 -12.62 0.39 1.96
C SER A 93 -12.10 0.95 0.63
N GLY A 94 -11.82 0.10 -0.37
CA GLY A 94 -11.16 0.50 -1.63
C GLY A 94 -9.65 0.73 -1.49
N SER A 95 -9.03 0.36 -0.37
CA SER A 95 -7.57 0.42 -0.21
C SER A 95 -6.95 -0.80 -0.89
N ILE A 96 -6.05 -0.56 -1.85
CA ILE A 96 -5.37 -1.59 -2.63
C ILE A 96 -4.06 -1.98 -1.95
N THR A 97 -3.90 -3.28 -1.65
CA THR A 97 -2.63 -3.87 -1.20
C THR A 97 -1.86 -4.38 -2.42
N ALA A 98 -0.57 -4.06 -2.51
CA ALA A 98 0.30 -4.42 -3.64
C ALA A 98 1.71 -4.85 -3.18
N LEU A 99 2.45 -5.50 -4.07
CA LEU A 99 3.92 -5.51 -4.03
C LEU A 99 4.46 -4.31 -4.81
N LEU A 100 5.58 -3.75 -4.38
CA LEU A 100 6.30 -2.70 -5.13
C LEU A 100 7.53 -3.29 -5.83
N ARG A 101 7.55 -3.28 -7.17
CA ARG A 101 8.77 -3.58 -7.93
C ARG A 101 9.66 -2.33 -7.95
N TRP A 102 10.60 -2.25 -7.01
CA TRP A 102 11.55 -1.14 -6.99
C TRP A 102 12.46 -1.18 -8.24
N PRO A 103 12.56 -0.11 -9.05
CA PRO A 103 13.15 -0.18 -10.39
C PRO A 103 14.67 -0.39 -10.38
N THR A 104 15.34 0.13 -9.35
CA THR A 104 16.79 0.03 -9.13
C THR A 104 17.09 -0.63 -7.77
N ALA A 105 16.40 -1.74 -7.48
CA ALA A 105 16.47 -2.43 -6.20
C ALA A 105 17.92 -2.81 -5.81
N PRO A 106 18.44 -2.36 -4.64
CA PRO A 106 19.74 -2.77 -4.14
C PRO A 106 19.81 -4.29 -3.89
N PRO A 107 20.98 -4.94 -4.05
CA PRO A 107 21.13 -6.37 -3.76
C PRO A 107 20.67 -6.72 -2.34
N GLY A 108 19.75 -7.69 -2.23
CA GLY A 108 19.13 -8.10 -0.96
C GLY A 108 17.89 -7.30 -0.54
N MET A 109 17.45 -6.31 -1.32
CA MET A 109 16.13 -5.69 -1.14
C MET A 109 15.04 -6.58 -1.76
N GLU A 110 14.24 -7.24 -0.92
CA GLU A 110 13.00 -7.89 -1.35
C GLU A 110 11.94 -6.86 -1.78
N MET A 111 10.92 -7.31 -2.53
CA MET A 111 9.77 -6.47 -2.86
C MET A 111 8.94 -6.19 -1.58
N PRO A 112 8.79 -4.92 -1.16
CA PRO A 112 7.99 -4.60 0.00
C PRO A 112 6.49 -4.68 -0.32
N VAL A 113 5.71 -4.93 0.72
CA VAL A 113 4.24 -4.86 0.67
C VAL A 113 3.82 -3.42 0.95
N VAL A 114 2.96 -2.87 0.10
CA VAL A 114 2.53 -1.46 0.15
C VAL A 114 1.02 -1.33 0.01
N GLU A 115 0.46 -0.25 0.56
CA GLU A 115 -0.86 0.26 0.21
C GLU A 115 -0.69 1.29 -0.92
N VAL A 116 -1.41 1.10 -2.03
CA VAL A 116 -1.41 2.04 -3.15
C VAL A 116 -2.43 3.15 -2.91
N ARG A 117 -2.03 4.39 -3.11
CA ARG A 117 -2.85 5.60 -2.94
C ARG A 117 -2.72 6.51 -4.15
N LYS A 118 -3.65 7.48 -4.28
CA LYS A 118 -3.66 8.42 -5.41
C LYS A 118 -2.29 9.08 -5.66
N HIS A 119 -1.63 9.50 -4.59
CA HIS A 119 -0.36 10.24 -4.60
C HIS A 119 0.85 9.36 -4.19
N GLY A 120 0.85 8.08 -4.57
CA GLY A 120 1.99 7.17 -4.37
C GLY A 120 1.66 5.98 -3.47
N VAL A 121 2.57 5.62 -2.56
CA VAL A 121 2.45 4.40 -1.73
C VAL A 121 2.70 4.65 -0.24
N TRP A 122 2.06 3.83 0.60
CA TRP A 122 2.41 3.63 2.01
C TRP A 122 3.08 2.28 2.20
N LEU A 123 4.22 2.24 2.90
CA LEU A 123 4.93 1.00 3.19
C LEU A 123 4.25 0.24 4.35
N LEU A 124 3.75 -0.97 4.07
CA LEU A 124 3.10 -1.84 5.06
C LEU A 124 4.09 -2.83 5.70
N ALA A 125 5.05 -3.35 4.92
CA ALA A 125 6.13 -4.22 5.41
C ALA A 125 7.28 -4.29 4.40
N LYS A 126 8.50 -4.61 4.86
CA LYS A 126 9.69 -4.72 4.00
C LYS A 126 9.66 -5.90 3.04
N ASN A 127 8.93 -6.96 3.37
CA ASN A 127 8.71 -8.14 2.54
C ASN A 127 7.39 -8.83 2.93
N VAL A 128 7.03 -9.87 2.18
CA VAL A 128 5.80 -10.66 2.41
C VAL A 128 5.81 -11.36 3.78
N ASP A 129 6.94 -11.95 4.18
CA ASP A 129 7.07 -12.72 5.43
C ASP A 129 6.85 -11.85 6.67
N GLN A 130 7.39 -10.64 6.69
CA GLN A 130 7.17 -9.66 7.76
C GLN A 130 5.69 -9.24 7.84
N TYR A 131 5.00 -9.09 6.69
CA TYR A 131 3.57 -8.75 6.66
C TYR A 131 2.69 -9.90 7.16
N ILE A 132 2.96 -11.14 6.73
CA ILE A 132 2.26 -12.34 7.23
C ILE A 132 2.44 -12.48 8.73
N HIS A 133 3.68 -12.39 9.23
CA HIS A 133 3.97 -12.52 10.66
C HIS A 133 3.26 -11.44 11.48
N ARG A 134 3.20 -10.19 11.00
CA ARG A 134 2.40 -9.12 11.62
C ARG A 134 0.92 -9.48 11.70
N ILE A 135 0.30 -9.87 10.59
CA ILE A 135 -1.14 -10.22 10.55
C ILE A 135 -1.48 -11.34 11.52
N LEU A 136 -0.62 -12.36 11.64
CA LEU A 136 -0.82 -13.48 12.55
C LEU A 136 -0.69 -13.10 14.04
N VAL A 137 0.21 -12.18 14.37
CA VAL A 137 0.35 -11.62 15.73
C VAL A 137 -0.84 -10.71 16.08
N GLU A 138 -1.30 -9.89 15.12
CA GLU A 138 -2.48 -9.05 15.28
C GLU A 138 -3.78 -9.88 15.41
N GLU A 139 -3.91 -10.99 14.67
CA GLU A 139 -5.02 -11.94 14.82
C GLU A 139 -5.03 -12.63 16.20
N ASP A 140 -3.89 -13.20 16.61
CA ASP A 140 -3.72 -13.92 17.89
C ASP A 140 -4.00 -13.00 19.09
N ALA A 141 -3.54 -11.75 19.04
CA ALA A 141 -3.86 -10.72 20.04
C ALA A 141 -5.35 -10.38 20.13
N ASN A 142 -6.10 -10.52 19.02
CA ASN A 142 -7.54 -10.32 18.98
C ASN A 142 -8.36 -11.59 19.29
N ASN A 143 -7.71 -12.74 19.53
CA ASN A 143 -8.36 -14.05 19.75
C ASN A 143 -9.28 -14.46 18.57
N ILE A 144 -8.89 -14.10 17.34
CA ILE A 144 -9.49 -14.59 16.09
C ILE A 144 -8.59 -15.72 15.57
N ASP A 145 -9.15 -16.65 14.78
CA ASP A 145 -8.52 -17.96 14.52
C ASP A 145 -8.53 -18.34 13.01
N GLN A 146 -8.86 -17.41 12.11
CA GLN A 146 -9.21 -17.70 10.72
C GLN A 146 -8.05 -17.52 9.74
N LEU A 147 -7.21 -16.50 9.95
CA LEU A 147 -6.08 -16.18 9.08
C LEU A 147 -4.88 -17.10 9.35
N TYR A 148 -4.77 -17.70 10.54
CA TYR A 148 -3.76 -18.69 10.87
C TYR A 148 -3.93 -19.96 10.01
N GLU A 149 -5.15 -20.51 9.91
CA GLU A 149 -5.43 -21.64 9.01
C GLU A 149 -5.38 -21.23 7.52
N ALA A 150 -5.57 -19.93 7.21
CA ALA A 150 -5.28 -19.39 5.88
C ALA A 150 -3.77 -19.45 5.58
N SER A 151 -2.92 -19.00 6.50
CA SER A 151 -1.47 -18.89 6.34
C SER A 151 -0.71 -20.21 6.15
N SER A 152 -1.32 -21.35 6.51
CA SER A 152 -0.79 -22.70 6.22
C SER A 152 0.62 -22.93 6.80
N GLU A 153 1.50 -23.69 6.13
CA GLU A 153 2.86 -23.96 6.64
C GLU A 153 3.74 -22.70 6.77
N ALA A 154 3.49 -21.64 5.98
CA ALA A 154 4.20 -20.38 6.13
C ALA A 154 3.92 -19.74 7.49
N GLY A 155 2.67 -19.74 7.94
CA GLY A 155 2.31 -19.25 9.28
C GLY A 155 3.00 -20.02 10.38
N LYS A 156 2.95 -21.36 10.34
CA LYS A 156 3.62 -22.22 11.34
C LYS A 156 5.14 -22.00 11.43
N LYS A 157 5.77 -21.61 10.32
CA LYS A 157 7.20 -21.25 10.24
C LYS A 157 7.49 -19.84 10.78
N LEU A 158 6.58 -18.90 10.57
CA LEU A 158 6.76 -17.47 10.90
C LEU A 158 6.29 -17.12 12.32
N TYR A 159 5.20 -17.74 12.80
CA TYR A 159 4.56 -17.43 14.08
C TYR A 159 3.87 -18.66 14.70
N ARG A 160 4.11 -18.90 15.99
CA ARG A 160 3.37 -19.90 16.78
C ARG A 160 2.24 -19.21 17.56
N ARG A 161 1.01 -19.68 17.39
CA ARG A 161 -0.18 -19.16 18.08
C ARG A 161 0.04 -19.17 19.60
N GLY A 162 -0.29 -18.08 20.28
CA GLY A 162 -0.03 -17.86 21.70
C GLY A 162 1.34 -17.28 22.07
N ASP A 163 2.32 -17.17 21.15
CA ASP A 163 3.66 -16.64 21.47
C ASP A 163 3.61 -15.18 21.98
N PHE A 164 2.61 -14.38 21.56
CA PHE A 164 2.35 -13.05 22.10
C PHE A 164 2.00 -13.10 23.58
N ALA A 165 1.01 -13.94 23.95
CA ALA A 165 0.58 -14.12 25.33
C ALA A 165 1.68 -14.77 26.20
N GLU A 166 2.42 -15.75 25.69
CA GLU A 166 3.54 -16.37 26.42
C GLU A 166 4.65 -15.36 26.72
N SER A 167 4.90 -14.38 25.83
CA SER A 167 6.00 -13.41 25.97
C SER A 167 5.87 -12.41 27.14
N GLN A 168 4.69 -12.29 27.75
CA GLN A 168 4.37 -11.28 28.79
C GLN A 168 4.52 -9.81 28.33
N ILE A 169 4.60 -9.51 27.03
CA ILE A 169 4.68 -8.14 26.51
C ILE A 169 3.27 -7.56 26.39
N ALA A 170 2.84 -6.79 27.40
CA ALA A 170 1.47 -6.27 27.52
C ALA A 170 1.02 -5.23 26.45
N ASN A 171 1.88 -4.83 25.51
CA ASN A 171 1.55 -3.91 24.43
C ASN A 171 1.98 -4.52 23.07
N LEU A 172 1.03 -4.54 22.13
CA LEU A 172 1.16 -5.18 20.82
C LEU A 172 2.22 -4.51 19.94
N ASP A 173 2.27 -3.17 19.91
CA ASP A 173 3.27 -2.41 19.15
C ASP A 173 4.70 -2.80 19.58
N VAL A 174 4.93 -2.89 20.90
CA VAL A 174 6.21 -3.24 21.51
C VAL A 174 6.57 -4.71 21.28
N TYR A 175 5.60 -5.61 21.12
CA TYR A 175 5.89 -6.97 20.66
C TYR A 175 6.30 -6.96 19.19
N LEU A 176 5.47 -6.39 18.30
CA LEU A 176 5.71 -6.36 16.86
C LEU A 176 7.08 -5.74 16.52
N LEU A 177 7.40 -4.58 17.11
CA LEU A 177 8.68 -3.89 16.93
C LEU A 177 9.90 -4.66 17.49
N LYS A 178 9.72 -5.62 18.40
CA LYS A 178 10.81 -6.43 18.99
C LYS A 178 10.93 -7.83 18.41
N LYS A 179 9.86 -8.39 17.84
CA LYS A 179 9.75 -9.81 17.47
C LYS A 179 9.53 -10.03 15.98
N VAL A 180 8.90 -9.06 15.29
CA VAL A 180 8.59 -9.14 13.86
C VAL A 180 9.47 -8.21 13.05
N GLY A 181 9.61 -6.95 13.45
CA GLY A 181 10.47 -5.97 12.79
C GLY A 181 9.94 -4.54 12.88
N LEU A 182 10.62 -3.61 12.22
CA LEU A 182 10.20 -2.21 12.17
C LEU A 182 9.07 -2.00 11.15
N PHE A 183 8.04 -1.26 11.54
CA PHE A 183 6.90 -0.88 10.72
C PHE A 183 6.69 0.64 10.81
N PRO A 184 6.40 1.33 9.69
CA PRO A 184 6.19 2.78 9.67
C PRO A 184 5.11 3.26 10.65
N ASP A 185 3.90 2.73 10.52
CA ASP A 185 2.73 3.08 11.33
C ASP A 185 2.92 2.81 12.83
N LEU A 186 3.58 1.71 13.20
CA LEU A 186 3.83 1.39 14.62
C LEU A 186 4.86 2.33 15.26
N LEU A 187 5.83 2.84 14.49
CA LEU A 187 6.76 3.86 14.96
C LEU A 187 6.06 5.22 15.10
N GLU A 188 5.20 5.58 14.16
CA GLU A 188 4.37 6.79 14.23
C GLU A 188 3.40 6.74 15.43
N HIS A 189 2.68 5.63 15.60
CA HIS A 189 1.81 5.37 16.75
C HIS A 189 2.60 5.46 18.08
N LYS A 190 3.81 4.88 18.13
CA LYS A 190 4.68 4.97 19.30
C LYS A 190 5.10 6.42 19.62
N VAL A 191 5.38 7.24 18.62
CA VAL A 191 5.69 8.67 18.82
C VAL A 191 4.48 9.40 19.42
N MET A 192 3.28 9.19 18.86
CA MET A 192 2.05 9.78 19.39
C MET A 192 1.79 9.36 20.84
N GLN A 193 1.95 8.08 21.16
CA GLN A 193 1.86 7.55 22.52
C GLN A 193 2.86 8.16 23.52
N HIS A 194 3.97 8.76 23.07
CA HIS A 194 4.88 9.51 23.94
C HIS A 194 4.41 10.95 24.12
N PHE A 195 3.92 11.62 23.06
CA PHE A 195 3.29 12.95 23.17
C PHE A 195 2.05 12.96 24.08
N GLU A 196 1.17 11.96 23.98
CA GLU A 196 -0.01 11.79 24.85
C GLU A 196 0.33 11.70 26.34
N LYS A 197 1.55 11.25 26.67
CA LYS A 197 2.06 11.12 28.04
C LYS A 197 2.87 12.34 28.50
N GLY A 198 2.97 13.39 27.67
CA GLY A 198 3.82 14.56 27.90
C GLY A 198 5.32 14.29 27.74
N ASP A 199 5.71 13.11 27.24
CA ASP A 199 7.09 12.69 27.06
C ASP A 199 7.62 13.15 25.68
N HIS A 200 7.70 14.47 25.51
CA HIS A 200 8.16 15.09 24.27
C HIS A 200 9.59 14.66 23.89
N VAL A 201 10.44 14.31 24.87
CA VAL A 201 11.83 13.90 24.60
C VAL A 201 11.85 12.51 23.93
N SER A 202 11.18 11.50 24.50
CA SER A 202 11.14 10.19 23.85
C SER A 202 10.33 10.20 22.56
N ALA A 203 9.32 11.07 22.43
CA ALA A 203 8.60 11.28 21.18
C ALA A 203 9.55 11.75 20.06
N MET A 204 10.35 12.79 20.33
CA MET A 204 11.33 13.30 19.37
C MET A 204 12.44 12.30 19.06
N VAL A 205 13.01 11.62 20.08
CA VAL A 205 14.05 10.60 19.88
C VAL A 205 13.52 9.40 19.08
N THR A 206 12.25 9.02 19.24
CA THR A 206 11.62 7.96 18.44
C THR A 206 11.35 8.44 17.00
N GLY A 207 11.00 9.72 16.79
CA GLY A 207 10.87 10.33 15.47
C GLY A 207 12.20 10.40 14.71
N GLU A 208 13.28 10.84 15.36
CA GLU A 208 14.64 10.83 14.79
C GLU A 208 15.07 9.39 14.45
N PHE A 209 14.86 8.43 15.37
CA PHE A 209 15.12 7.02 15.13
C PHE A 209 14.39 6.48 13.89
N TYR A 210 13.14 6.89 13.66
CA TYR A 210 12.35 6.49 12.50
C TYR A 210 12.97 6.98 11.17
N THR A 211 13.62 8.14 11.14
CA THR A 211 14.31 8.68 9.93
C THR A 211 15.57 7.94 9.49
N LYS A 212 16.04 6.95 10.24
CA LYS A 212 17.29 6.23 9.93
C LYS A 212 17.24 5.53 8.57
N LYS A 213 18.22 5.81 7.71
CA LYS A 213 18.25 5.38 6.30
C LYS A 213 18.19 3.85 6.14
N GLU A 214 18.76 3.10 7.08
CA GLU A 214 18.73 1.64 7.11
C GLU A 214 17.39 1.05 7.58
N HIS A 215 16.47 1.87 8.12
CA HIS A 215 15.15 1.42 8.55
C HIS A 215 14.20 1.29 7.35
N PHE A 216 14.07 2.33 6.52
CA PHE A 216 13.17 2.32 5.35
C PHE A 216 13.85 2.97 4.12
N PRO A 217 14.87 2.30 3.52
CA PRO A 217 15.65 2.88 2.44
C PRO A 217 14.77 3.24 1.24
N GLY A 218 14.92 4.46 0.74
CA GLY A 218 14.19 4.99 -0.41
C GLY A 218 12.83 5.63 -0.07
N PHE A 219 12.29 5.44 1.13
CA PHE A 219 10.99 6.00 1.51
C PHE A 219 11.11 7.37 2.20
N GLY A 220 10.37 8.37 1.69
CA GLY A 220 10.32 9.73 2.23
C GLY A 220 9.43 9.88 3.48
N ARG A 221 8.41 9.02 3.65
CA ARG A 221 7.43 9.07 4.76
C ARG A 221 8.03 9.27 6.17
N PRO A 222 9.14 8.60 6.58
CA PRO A 222 9.73 8.83 7.89
C PRO A 222 10.19 10.27 8.12
N PHE A 223 10.80 10.88 7.10
CA PHE A 223 11.26 12.27 7.14
C PHE A 223 10.08 13.25 7.15
N VAL A 224 9.01 12.97 6.39
CA VAL A 224 7.76 13.75 6.43
C VAL A 224 7.13 13.71 7.82
N PHE A 225 7.06 12.54 8.45
CA PHE A 225 6.51 12.42 9.79
C PHE A 225 7.36 13.17 10.81
N ASN A 226 8.70 13.02 10.74
CA ASN A 226 9.62 13.76 11.61
C ASN A 226 9.46 15.29 11.45
N ALA A 227 9.34 15.79 10.22
CA ALA A 227 9.05 17.21 9.96
C ALA A 227 7.72 17.66 10.58
N LYS A 228 6.66 16.85 10.45
CA LYS A 228 5.32 17.15 11.01
C LYS A 228 5.29 17.17 12.54
N ILE A 229 6.06 16.32 13.24
CA ILE A 229 6.17 16.39 14.71
C ILE A 229 7.09 17.53 15.19
N LEU A 230 7.98 18.02 14.33
CA LEU A 230 8.91 19.11 14.63
C LEU A 230 8.29 20.52 14.50
N VAL A 231 7.03 20.67 14.08
CA VAL A 231 6.41 21.98 13.75
C VAL A 231 6.49 23.02 14.89
N GLY A 232 6.58 22.61 16.16
CA GLY A 232 6.87 23.50 17.29
C GLY A 232 8.30 24.10 17.31
N ARG A 233 9.13 23.75 16.33
CA ARG A 233 10.53 24.14 16.14
C ARG A 233 10.78 24.42 14.64
N SER A 234 10.25 25.53 14.15
CA SER A 234 10.10 25.83 12.71
C SER A 234 11.33 25.56 11.83
N LEU A 235 12.56 25.89 12.30
CA LEU A 235 13.78 25.62 11.54
C LEU A 235 14.08 24.11 11.41
N GLU A 236 13.96 23.35 12.51
CA GLU A 236 14.16 21.89 12.50
C GLU A 236 13.10 21.20 11.62
N ALA A 237 11.84 21.65 11.68
CA ALA A 237 10.75 21.16 10.83
C ALA A 237 11.01 21.40 9.34
N LYS A 238 11.45 22.61 8.99
CA LYS A 238 11.75 23.01 7.61
C LYS A 238 12.91 22.24 7.01
N ASP A 239 14.01 22.09 7.74
CA ASP A 239 15.16 21.34 7.26
C ASP A 239 14.85 19.83 7.15
N ALA A 240 14.00 19.28 8.04
CA ALA A 240 13.48 17.92 7.92
C ALA A 240 12.56 17.76 6.70
N ALA A 241 11.67 18.72 6.39
CA ALA A 241 10.81 18.68 5.21
C ALA A 241 11.61 18.80 3.90
N ARG A 242 12.61 19.68 3.85
CA ARG A 242 13.60 19.79 2.76
C ARG A 242 14.47 18.55 2.63
N GLY A 243 14.65 17.78 3.71
CA GLY A 243 15.24 16.44 3.69
C GLY A 243 14.30 15.42 3.08
N ALA A 244 13.02 15.43 3.46
CA ALA A 244 12.00 14.51 2.96
C ALA A 244 11.79 14.62 1.45
N LEU A 245 11.73 15.84 0.90
CA LEU A 245 11.52 16.11 -0.53
C LEU A 245 12.72 15.77 -1.44
N LYS A 246 13.83 15.26 -0.88
CA LYS A 246 14.93 14.60 -1.62
C LYS A 246 14.72 13.09 -1.78
N SER A 247 13.67 12.53 -1.17
CA SER A 247 13.19 11.18 -1.44
C SER A 247 12.12 11.25 -2.54
N PRO A 248 11.91 10.19 -3.34
CA PRO A 248 10.90 10.21 -4.41
C PRO A 248 9.52 10.56 -3.84
N TRP A 249 8.83 11.49 -4.47
CA TRP A 249 7.63 12.13 -3.93
C TRP A 249 6.48 11.14 -3.73
N TRP A 250 6.43 10.11 -4.58
CA TRP A 250 5.52 8.96 -4.47
C TRP A 250 5.76 8.06 -3.24
N THR A 251 6.77 8.35 -2.42
CA THR A 251 7.05 7.67 -1.14
C THR A 251 6.87 8.55 0.10
N LEU A 252 6.46 9.82 -0.05
CA LEU A 252 6.21 10.76 1.06
C LEU A 252 5.02 10.32 1.92
N GLY A 253 4.08 9.57 1.33
CA GLY A 253 2.87 9.12 1.99
C GLY A 253 1.85 10.23 2.27
N CYS A 254 1.96 11.37 1.60
CA CYS A 254 0.98 12.44 1.60
C CYS A 254 1.13 13.22 0.27
N LYS A 255 0.39 14.31 0.08
CA LYS A 255 0.64 15.17 -1.10
C LYS A 255 2.00 15.84 -1.00
N TYR A 256 2.59 16.18 -2.14
CA TYR A 256 3.81 17.01 -2.21
C TYR A 256 3.63 18.35 -1.47
N GLN A 257 2.49 19.02 -1.70
CA GLN A 257 2.20 20.34 -1.13
C GLN A 257 2.23 20.34 0.42
N GLU A 258 1.70 19.31 1.08
CA GLU A 258 1.73 19.18 2.55
C GLU A 258 3.15 19.14 3.15
N VAL A 259 4.18 18.87 2.33
CA VAL A 259 5.59 18.85 2.73
C VAL A 259 6.28 20.12 2.24
N ALA A 260 5.92 20.63 1.06
CA ALA A 260 6.40 21.89 0.51
C ALA A 260 6.03 23.10 1.39
N GLU A 261 4.80 23.12 1.92
CA GLU A 261 4.32 24.09 2.91
C GLU A 261 5.23 24.14 4.16
N ILE A 262 5.68 23.00 4.67
CA ILE A 262 6.58 22.90 5.83
C ILE A 262 8.03 23.26 5.43
N ALA A 263 8.42 22.95 4.19
CA ALA A 263 9.72 23.28 3.63
C ALA A 263 9.90 24.77 3.30
N GLU A 264 8.84 25.59 3.38
CA GLU A 264 8.80 26.93 2.77
C GLU A 264 9.28 26.87 1.30
N TRP A 265 8.66 25.97 0.52
CA TRP A 265 8.86 25.83 -0.93
C TRP A 265 7.54 26.01 -1.65
N GLU A 266 7.53 26.91 -2.64
CA GLU A 266 6.45 27.07 -3.60
C GLU A 266 6.58 26.02 -4.73
N ASP A 267 5.83 26.19 -5.83
CA ASP A 267 5.90 25.34 -7.03
C ASP A 267 7.27 25.38 -7.76
N GLU A 268 8.26 26.15 -7.28
CA GLU A 268 9.62 26.25 -7.86
C GLU A 268 10.28 24.90 -8.13
N GLN A 269 10.08 23.90 -7.25
CA GLN A 269 10.63 22.55 -7.48
C GLN A 269 9.86 21.78 -8.56
N ILE A 270 8.55 22.02 -8.71
CA ILE A 270 7.74 21.41 -9.77
C ILE A 270 8.17 21.98 -11.12
N GLU A 271 8.39 23.28 -11.22
CA GLU A 271 8.91 23.92 -12.44
C GLU A 271 10.35 23.49 -12.75
N TYR A 272 11.23 23.38 -11.75
CA TYR A 272 12.58 22.83 -11.93
C TYR A 272 12.56 21.39 -12.46
N ILE A 273 11.67 20.53 -11.95
CA ILE A 273 11.52 19.16 -12.44
C ILE A 273 10.93 19.14 -13.85
N LYS A 274 9.95 19.99 -14.18
CA LYS A 274 9.43 20.18 -15.55
C LYS A 274 10.53 20.61 -16.53
N GLU A 275 11.39 21.54 -16.13
CA GLU A 275 12.57 21.96 -16.90
C GLU A 275 13.53 20.77 -17.09
N LYS A 276 13.81 19.99 -16.05
CA LYS A 276 14.70 18.82 -16.13
C LYS A 276 14.19 17.67 -17.00
N VAL A 277 12.88 17.53 -17.20
CA VAL A 277 12.28 16.54 -18.12
C VAL A 277 11.94 17.11 -19.51
N SER A 278 12.48 18.29 -19.85
CA SER A 278 12.50 18.84 -21.21
C SER A 278 13.72 18.36 -22.00
N GLU A 279 13.69 18.45 -23.33
CA GLU A 279 14.86 18.10 -24.15
C GLU A 279 16.00 19.12 -23.92
N GLU A 280 15.69 20.39 -23.65
CA GLU A 280 16.66 21.40 -23.26
C GLU A 280 17.37 21.04 -21.94
N GLY A 281 16.62 20.68 -20.90
CA GLY A 281 17.15 20.29 -19.59
C GLY A 281 17.98 19.00 -19.62
N ARG A 282 17.63 18.09 -20.52
CA ARG A 282 18.36 16.86 -20.85
C ARG A 282 19.67 17.14 -21.57
N GLN A 283 19.65 17.97 -22.62
CA GLN A 283 20.84 18.38 -23.36
C GLN A 283 21.81 19.17 -22.46
N GLU A 284 21.30 19.96 -21.52
CA GLU A 284 22.12 20.66 -20.51
C GLU A 284 22.87 19.68 -19.59
N ASP A 285 22.19 18.62 -19.13
CA ASP A 285 22.78 17.59 -18.27
C ASP A 285 23.79 16.69 -19.02
N LEU A 286 23.55 16.39 -20.30
CA LEU A 286 24.53 15.73 -21.18
C LEU A 286 25.76 16.62 -21.42
N GLN A 287 25.58 17.92 -21.64
CA GLN A 287 26.69 18.88 -21.79
C GLN A 287 27.51 19.05 -20.51
N LYS A 288 26.91 18.86 -19.33
CA LYS A 288 27.60 18.76 -18.04
C LYS A 288 28.37 17.44 -17.84
N GLY A 289 28.28 16.51 -18.79
CA GLY A 289 29.01 15.23 -18.76
C GLY A 289 28.35 14.15 -17.91
N LYS A 290 27.02 14.19 -17.67
CA LYS A 290 26.30 13.03 -17.16
C LYS A 290 26.26 11.92 -18.22
N GLU A 291 26.43 10.67 -17.79
CA GLU A 291 26.25 9.51 -18.64
C GLU A 291 24.79 9.41 -19.14
N PRO A 292 24.52 9.13 -20.44
CA PRO A 292 23.17 9.14 -20.99
C PRO A 292 22.17 8.22 -20.27
N ALA A 293 22.63 7.06 -19.78
CA ALA A 293 21.81 6.15 -18.99
C ALA A 293 21.43 6.73 -17.62
N GLN A 294 22.31 7.52 -16.98
CA GLN A 294 21.99 8.20 -15.73
C GLN A 294 21.01 9.37 -15.96
N VAL A 295 21.16 10.13 -17.06
CA VAL A 295 20.18 11.17 -17.42
C VAL A 295 18.80 10.55 -17.60
N ALA A 296 18.70 9.41 -18.27
CA ALA A 296 17.44 8.69 -18.44
C ALA A 296 16.86 8.12 -17.12
N LEU A 297 17.70 7.71 -16.16
CA LEU A 297 17.23 7.33 -14.81
C LEU A 297 16.74 8.53 -13.99
N ASP A 298 17.42 9.67 -14.09
CA ASP A 298 17.01 10.92 -13.45
C ASP A 298 15.66 11.40 -14.03
N GLU A 299 15.51 11.40 -15.37
CA GLU A 299 14.24 11.65 -16.06
C GLU A 299 13.12 10.71 -15.58
N ALA A 300 13.37 9.41 -15.47
CA ALA A 300 12.36 8.44 -15.02
C ALA A 300 11.88 8.70 -13.58
N ALA A 301 12.79 9.07 -12.68
CA ALA A 301 12.46 9.46 -11.31
C ALA A 301 11.63 10.76 -11.28
N PHE A 302 12.05 11.77 -12.03
CA PHE A 302 11.35 13.04 -12.17
C PHE A 302 9.93 12.90 -12.74
N LEU A 303 9.73 12.03 -13.74
CA LEU A 303 8.40 11.76 -14.31
C LEU A 303 7.47 11.03 -13.32
N LEU A 304 8.01 10.11 -12.49
CA LEU A 304 7.25 9.49 -11.40
C LEU A 304 6.86 10.51 -10.31
N ASP A 305 7.76 11.44 -9.98
CA ASP A 305 7.51 12.48 -8.98
C ASP A 305 6.46 13.51 -9.46
N LEU A 306 6.50 13.93 -10.73
CA LEU A 306 5.45 14.76 -11.36
C LEU A 306 4.09 14.03 -11.36
N ALA A 307 4.05 12.77 -11.80
CA ALA A 307 2.82 11.98 -11.78
C ALA A 307 2.24 11.84 -10.36
N SER A 308 3.08 11.85 -9.33
CA SER A 308 2.68 11.80 -7.92
C SER A 308 1.98 13.06 -7.41
N VAL A 309 2.24 14.24 -8.00
CA VAL A 309 1.65 15.51 -7.56
C VAL A 309 0.14 15.46 -7.72
N ASP A 310 -0.34 15.12 -8.93
CA ASP A 310 -1.78 15.07 -9.25
C ASP A 310 -2.37 13.66 -9.25
N GLY A 311 -1.53 12.61 -9.22
CA GLY A 311 -1.93 11.21 -9.28
C GLY A 311 -2.29 10.72 -10.69
N THR A 312 -1.66 11.29 -11.72
CA THR A 312 -1.99 11.05 -13.14
C THR A 312 -1.07 10.02 -13.82
N TRP A 313 -0.86 8.89 -13.14
CA TRP A 313 0.07 7.82 -13.54
C TRP A 313 -0.02 7.38 -15.01
N ASP A 314 -1.25 7.20 -15.52
CA ASP A 314 -1.54 6.82 -16.91
C ASP A 314 -0.97 7.80 -17.96
N GLU A 315 -0.78 9.08 -17.61
CA GLU A 315 -0.28 10.12 -18.53
C GLU A 315 1.24 10.05 -18.75
N TYR A 316 1.97 9.54 -17.75
CA TYR A 316 3.44 9.49 -17.73
C TYR A 316 4.01 8.10 -18.04
N GLU A 317 3.20 7.04 -17.92
CA GLU A 317 3.57 5.63 -18.04
C GLU A 317 4.48 5.33 -19.25
N GLY A 318 4.09 5.79 -20.45
CA GLY A 318 4.86 5.58 -21.68
C GLY A 318 6.24 6.22 -21.65
N ARG A 319 6.34 7.49 -21.23
CA ARG A 319 7.62 8.21 -21.11
C ARG A 319 8.52 7.57 -20.06
N ILE A 320 7.97 7.17 -18.91
CA ILE A 320 8.72 6.48 -17.85
C ILE A 320 9.33 5.18 -18.38
N ALA A 321 8.56 4.40 -19.15
CA ALA A 321 9.07 3.18 -19.80
C ALA A 321 10.14 3.46 -20.87
N GLU A 322 10.02 4.52 -21.66
CA GLU A 322 11.04 4.95 -22.62
C GLU A 322 12.34 5.35 -21.92
N CYS A 323 12.26 6.11 -20.82
CA CYS A 323 13.41 6.49 -20.01
C CYS A 323 14.12 5.26 -19.41
N TYR A 324 13.39 4.31 -18.81
CA TYR A 324 14.00 3.06 -18.32
C TYR A 324 14.65 2.23 -19.43
N LYS A 325 14.06 2.21 -20.63
CA LYS A 325 14.67 1.55 -21.79
C LYS A 325 15.95 2.24 -22.25
N ALA A 326 15.97 3.58 -22.29
CA ALA A 326 17.18 4.35 -22.60
C ALA A 326 18.29 4.17 -21.55
N ALA A 327 17.92 3.84 -20.30
CA ALA A 327 18.85 3.45 -19.24
C ALA A 327 19.35 1.98 -19.33
N GLY A 328 18.87 1.18 -20.29
CA GLY A 328 19.21 -0.24 -20.42
C GLY A 328 18.41 -1.19 -19.51
N LEU A 329 17.30 -0.71 -18.93
CA LEU A 329 16.38 -1.51 -18.10
C LEU A 329 15.12 -1.88 -18.90
N ASP A 330 15.32 -2.61 -20.01
CA ASP A 330 14.23 -3.15 -20.84
C ASP A 330 13.24 -4.00 -20.04
N ASP A 331 13.68 -4.69 -18.98
CA ASP A 331 12.86 -5.51 -18.10
C ASP A 331 11.92 -4.67 -17.21
N ILE A 332 12.32 -3.45 -16.83
CA ILE A 332 11.46 -2.46 -16.17
C ILE A 332 10.49 -1.87 -17.21
N SER A 333 11.00 -1.50 -18.40
CA SER A 333 10.22 -0.89 -19.48
C SER A 333 9.07 -1.79 -19.95
N ASN A 334 9.36 -3.06 -20.27
CA ASN A 334 8.36 -4.04 -20.71
C ASN A 334 7.30 -4.31 -19.64
N PHE A 335 7.71 -4.36 -18.36
CA PHE A 335 6.80 -4.52 -17.24
C PHE A 335 5.87 -3.32 -17.06
N ILE A 336 6.36 -2.09 -17.20
CA ILE A 336 5.51 -0.91 -17.14
C ILE A 336 4.47 -0.96 -18.28
N LEU A 337 4.92 -1.17 -19.51
CA LEU A 337 4.05 -1.18 -20.70
C LEU A 337 3.07 -2.38 -20.79
N TYR A 338 3.25 -3.43 -19.99
CA TYR A 338 2.36 -4.61 -20.01
C TYR A 338 0.89 -4.24 -19.72
N LYS A 339 -0.03 -4.81 -20.53
CA LYS A 339 -1.49 -4.74 -20.34
C LYS A 339 -2.07 -6.17 -20.39
N ASP A 340 -3.09 -6.41 -19.57
CA ASP A 340 -3.97 -7.60 -19.66
C ASP A 340 -4.92 -7.49 -20.88
#